data_AF-A0A933WPD3-F1
#
_entry.id   AF-A0A933WPD3-F1
#
_cell.length_a   1.000
_cell.length_b   1.000
_cell.length_c   1.000
_cell.angle_alpha   90.00
_cell.angle_beta   90.00
_cell.angle_gamma   90.00
#
_symmetry.space_group_name_H-M   'P 1'
#
loop_
_entity.id
_entity.type
_entity.pdbx_description
1 polymer ?
#
loop_
_entity_poly.entity_id
_entity_poly.type
_entity_poly.pdbx_seq_one_letter_code
_entity_poly.pdbx_strand_id
1 'polypeptide(L)'
;MWMLLLFFHIASLYLFLNAEFIAAIQVIVYAGAILVLFLFVVLLLNLREELKVKRFIGSWPAGLFVSAAILAIVINVIRSFVLAPPGKYSIEYIKEATHTKALGTILYTEYLFPFEIASLVLLIAIIGAIVLAKRKTRSH
;
A
#
# COMPACT_ATOMS: atom_id res chain seq x y z
N MET A 1 -6.06 -6.61 -13.84
CA MET A 1 -5.40 -5.71 -14.82
C MET A 1 -5.55 -4.23 -14.49
N TRP A 2 -6.75 -3.71 -14.22
CA TRP A 2 -6.93 -2.28 -13.84
C TRP A 2 -6.09 -1.81 -12.64
N MET A 3 -5.92 -2.66 -11.63
CA MET A 3 -5.06 -2.36 -10.47
C MET A 3 -3.58 -2.15 -10.84
N LEU A 4 -3.08 -2.91 -11.83
CA LEU A 4 -1.69 -2.77 -12.29
C LEU A 4 -1.48 -1.39 -12.92
N LEU A 5 -2.42 -0.97 -13.78
CA LEU A 5 -2.39 0.35 -14.39
C LEU A 5 -2.43 1.45 -13.33
N LEU A 6 -3.28 1.33 -12.30
CA LEU A 6 -3.33 2.27 -11.18
C LEU A 6 -1.98 2.40 -10.47
N PHE A 7 -1.32 1.28 -10.15
CA PHE A 7 -0.01 1.31 -9.48
C PHE A 7 1.08 1.95 -10.34
N PHE A 8 1.08 1.73 -11.65
CA PHE A 8 1.98 2.44 -12.56
C PHE A 8 1.69 3.94 -12.67
N HIS A 9 0.40 4.33 -12.66
CA HIS A 9 0.03 5.76 -12.63
C HIS A 9 0.53 6.42 -11.33
N ILE A 10 0.34 5.77 -10.17
CA ILE A 10 0.83 6.27 -8.89
C ILE A 10 2.37 6.36 -8.88
N ALA A 11 3.06 5.33 -9.37
CA ALA A 11 4.53 5.36 -9.49
C ALA A 11 5.01 6.52 -10.38
N SER A 12 4.29 6.80 -11.48
CA SER A 12 4.59 7.93 -12.37
C SER A 12 4.38 9.28 -11.67
N LEU A 13 3.31 9.42 -10.87
CA LEU A 13 3.09 10.61 -10.02
C LEU A 13 4.25 10.80 -9.03
N TYR A 14 4.77 9.74 -8.43
CA TYR A 14 5.95 9.84 -7.57
C TYR A 14 7.19 10.31 -8.33
N LEU A 15 7.40 9.87 -9.57
CA LEU A 15 8.49 10.39 -10.40
C LEU A 15 8.32 11.88 -10.70
N PHE A 16 7.11 12.34 -11.01
CA PHE A 16 6.83 13.78 -11.20
C PHE A 16 7.05 14.60 -9.94
N LEU A 17 6.91 14.00 -8.76
CA LEU A 17 7.20 14.62 -7.47
C LEU A 17 8.68 14.48 -7.04
N ASN A 18 9.57 14.02 -7.93
CA ASN A 18 10.97 13.72 -7.64
C ASN A 18 11.12 12.74 -6.45
N ALA A 19 10.28 11.71 -6.37
CA ALA A 19 10.32 10.69 -5.32
C ALA A 19 10.73 9.32 -5.89
N GLU A 20 11.95 9.24 -6.44
CA GLU A 20 12.44 8.09 -7.20
C GLU A 20 12.44 6.77 -6.41
N PHE A 21 12.91 6.81 -5.15
CA PHE A 21 12.95 5.63 -4.29
C PHE A 21 11.54 5.08 -4.03
N ILE A 22 10.57 5.94 -3.72
CA ILE A 22 9.18 5.53 -3.45
C ILE A 22 8.52 5.01 -4.74
N ALA A 23 8.79 5.63 -5.89
CA ALA A 23 8.34 5.14 -7.18
C ALA A 23 8.84 3.71 -7.47
N ALA A 24 10.14 3.45 -7.22
CA ALA A 24 10.72 2.13 -7.40
C ALA A 24 10.09 1.09 -6.47
N ILE A 25 9.89 1.42 -5.19
CA ILE A 25 9.22 0.53 -4.22
C ILE A 25 7.77 0.26 -4.61
N GLN A 26 7.04 1.25 -5.15
CA GLN A 26 5.68 1.08 -5.65
C GLN A 26 5.60 -0.01 -6.73
N VAL A 27 6.57 -0.02 -7.65
CA VAL A 27 6.63 -1.03 -8.71
C VAL A 27 7.07 -2.39 -8.17
N ILE A 28 8.18 -2.44 -7.42
CA ILE A 28 8.78 -3.70 -6.97
C ILE A 28 7.86 -4.44 -5.97
N VAL A 29 7.37 -3.72 -4.95
CA VAL A 29 6.64 -4.35 -3.85
C VAL A 29 5.15 -4.49 -4.17
N TYR A 30 4.48 -3.41 -4.57
CA TYR A 30 3.03 -3.45 -4.78
C TYR A 30 2.65 -4.12 -6.09
N ALA A 31 3.23 -3.68 -7.22
CA ALA A 31 2.94 -4.28 -8.51
C ALA A 31 3.64 -5.63 -8.70
N GLY A 32 4.89 -5.77 -8.24
CA GLY A 32 5.71 -6.96 -8.46
C GLY A 32 5.43 -8.12 -7.51
N ALA A 33 5.27 -7.87 -6.21
CA ALA A 33 5.08 -8.93 -5.22
C ALA A 33 3.61 -9.10 -4.80
N ILE A 34 2.99 -8.05 -4.25
CA ILE A 34 1.67 -8.12 -3.63
C ILE A 34 0.59 -8.44 -4.67
N LEU A 35 0.56 -7.67 -5.77
CA LEU A 35 -0.44 -7.88 -6.82
C LEU A 35 -0.27 -9.26 -7.47
N VAL A 36 0.96 -9.70 -7.73
CA VAL A 36 1.23 -11.02 -8.32
C VAL A 36 0.77 -12.14 -7.40
N LEU A 37 1.05 -12.06 -6.08
CA LEU A 37 0.54 -13.00 -5.10
C LEU A 37 -1.00 -13.03 -5.11
N PHE A 38 -1.65 -11.86 -5.14
CA PHE A 38 -3.10 -11.77 -5.22
C PHE A 38 -3.64 -12.41 -6.51
N LEU A 39 -2.98 -12.20 -7.65
CA LEU A 39 -3.35 -12.83 -8.92
C LEU A 39 -3.20 -14.36 -8.86
N PHE A 40 -2.14 -14.88 -8.24
CA PHE A 40 -2.00 -16.32 -8.01
C PHE A 40 -3.15 -16.87 -7.17
N VAL A 41 -3.50 -16.20 -6.07
CA VAL A 41 -4.61 -16.62 -5.20
C VAL A 41 -5.94 -16.61 -5.96
N VAL A 42 -6.24 -15.54 -6.69
CA VAL A 42 -7.46 -15.42 -7.50
C VAL A 42 -7.49 -16.42 -8.67
N LEU A 43 -6.34 -16.83 -9.19
CA LEU A 43 -6.27 -17.84 -10.25
C LEU A 43 -6.47 -19.25 -9.71
N LEU A 44 -5.91 -19.55 -8.53
CA LEU A 44 -6.06 -20.85 -7.86
C LEU A 44 -7.47 -21.05 -7.28
N LEU A 45 -8.08 -19.97 -6.78
CA LEU A 45 -9.46 -19.97 -6.33
C LEU A 45 -10.35 -19.78 -7.56
N ASN A 46 -11.12 -20.80 -7.94
CA ASN A 46 -12.08 -20.67 -9.05
C ASN A 46 -13.29 -19.80 -8.64
N LEU A 47 -13.07 -18.50 -8.45
CA LEU A 47 -14.04 -17.49 -8.00
C LEU A 47 -15.18 -17.23 -9.01
N ARG A 48 -15.21 -17.97 -10.12
CA ARG A 48 -16.18 -17.83 -11.21
C ARG A 48 -17.59 -18.26 -10.81
N GLU A 49 -17.73 -19.14 -9.82
CA GLU A 49 -19.03 -19.64 -9.36
C GLU A 49 -19.69 -18.74 -8.30
N GLU A 50 -18.91 -18.06 -7.45
CA GLU A 50 -19.46 -17.16 -6.41
C GLU A 50 -20.09 -15.89 -6.98
N LEU A 51 -19.62 -15.41 -8.15
CA LEU A 51 -20.17 -14.24 -8.83
C LEU A 51 -21.62 -14.44 -9.34
N LYS A 52 -22.10 -15.68 -9.45
CA LYS A 52 -23.48 -15.99 -9.88
C LYS A 52 -24.51 -15.82 -8.77
N VAL A 53 -24.07 -15.74 -7.51
CA VAL A 53 -24.96 -15.37 -6.42
C VAL A 53 -25.18 -13.86 -6.53
N LYS A 54 -26.29 -13.46 -7.15
CA LYS A 54 -26.85 -12.11 -7.00
C LYS A 54 -27.17 -11.90 -5.52
N ARG A 55 -26.14 -11.63 -4.71
CA ARG A 55 -26.31 -11.00 -3.41
C ARG A 55 -26.69 -9.57 -3.74
N PHE A 56 -27.97 -9.37 -4.03
CA PHE A 56 -28.53 -8.04 -4.22
C PHE A 56 -28.27 -7.29 -2.92
N ILE A 57 -27.28 -6.41 -2.95
CA ILE A 57 -26.90 -5.59 -1.81
C ILE A 57 -28.03 -4.56 -1.68
N GLY A 58 -29.11 -4.92 -0.97
CA GLY A 58 -30.24 -4.03 -0.71
C GLY A 58 -29.83 -2.73 -0.01
N SER A 59 -28.63 -2.69 0.56
CA SER A 59 -27.99 -1.53 1.18
C SER A 59 -27.15 -0.67 0.21
N TRP A 60 -27.27 -0.82 -1.11
CA TRP A 60 -26.56 0.04 -2.07
C TRP A 60 -26.79 1.55 -1.85
N PRO A 61 -27.98 2.04 -1.42
CA PRO A 61 -28.17 3.46 -1.14
C PRO A 61 -27.39 3.90 0.11
N ALA A 62 -27.27 3.02 1.10
CA ALA A 62 -26.46 3.28 2.29
C ALA A 62 -24.96 3.34 1.93
N GLY A 63 -24.49 2.45 1.06
CA GLY A 63 -23.12 2.51 0.53
C GLY A 63 -22.82 3.80 -0.22
N LEU A 64 -23.78 4.27 -1.03
CA LEU A 64 -23.68 5.55 -1.72
C LEU A 64 -23.65 6.73 -0.75
N PHE A 65 -24.52 6.73 0.26
CA PHE A 65 -24.55 7.76 1.31
C PHE A 65 -23.21 7.84 2.06
N VAL A 66 -22.66 6.69 2.48
CA VAL A 66 -21.35 6.63 3.16
C VAL A 66 -20.24 7.14 2.23
N SER A 67 -20.24 6.72 0.97
CA SER A 67 -19.24 7.17 -0.01
C SER A 67 -19.30 8.68 -0.25
N ALA A 68 -20.52 9.24 -0.35
CA ALA A 68 -20.74 10.67 -0.50
C ALA A 68 -20.32 11.44 0.75
N ALA A 69 -20.59 10.91 1.94
CA ALA A 69 -20.16 11.51 3.21
C ALA A 69 -18.63 11.55 3.32
N ILE A 70 -17.95 10.45 3.00
CA ILE A 70 -16.48 10.40 2.96
C ILE A 70 -15.93 11.41 1.93
N LEU A 71 -16.52 11.47 0.74
CA LEU A 71 -16.11 12.41 -0.30
C LEU A 71 -16.29 13.87 0.16
N ALA A 72 -17.39 14.18 0.82
CA ALA A 72 -17.63 15.51 1.39
C ALA A 72 -16.57 15.86 2.45
N ILE A 73 -16.20 14.91 3.32
CA ILE A 73 -15.12 15.10 4.31
C ILE A 73 -13.80 15.38 3.60
N VAL A 74 -13.43 14.57 2.60
CA VAL A 74 -12.18 14.76 1.83
C VAL A 74 -12.15 16.13 1.15
N ILE A 75 -13.25 16.55 0.52
CA ILE A 75 -13.33 17.88 -0.12
C ILE A 75 -13.18 19.00 0.92
N ASN A 76 -13.83 18.88 2.09
CA ASN A 76 -13.69 19.88 3.15
C ASN A 76 -12.24 19.94 3.67
N VAL A 77 -11.59 18.79 3.90
CA VAL A 77 -10.18 18.73 4.32
C VAL A 77 -9.27 19.39 3.29
N ILE A 78 -9.46 19.12 1.99
CA ILE A 78 -8.67 19.73 0.92
C ILE A 78 -8.90 21.25 0.86
N ARG A 79 -10.15 21.72 1.02
CA ARG A 79 -10.47 23.16 1.02
C ARG A 79 -9.87 23.90 2.22
N SER A 80 -9.81 23.24 3.37
CA SER A 80 -9.24 23.78 4.60
C SER A 80 -7.74 23.49 4.73
N PHE A 81 -7.12 22.88 3.72
CA PHE A 81 -5.70 22.55 3.74
C PHE A 81 -4.86 23.82 3.63
N VAL A 82 -4.05 24.08 4.66
CA VAL A 82 -3.03 25.13 4.64
C VAL A 82 -1.70 24.48 4.32
N LEU A 83 -0.95 25.08 3.38
CA LEU A 83 0.40 24.62 3.04
C LEU A 83 1.25 24.59 4.31
N ALA A 84 1.75 23.40 4.64
CA ALA A 84 2.68 23.24 5.75
C ALA A 84 3.99 24.00 5.45
N PRO A 85 4.74 24.44 6.48
CA PRO A 85 6.08 24.95 6.29
C PRO A 85 6.94 23.96 5.51
N PRO A 86 7.92 24.43 4.72
CA PRO A 86 8.85 23.55 4.03
C PRO A 86 9.51 22.59 5.03
N GLY A 87 9.68 21.33 4.61
CA GLY A 87 10.26 20.30 5.45
C GLY A 87 11.68 20.63 5.90
N LYS A 88 12.16 19.96 6.95
CA LYS A 88 13.51 20.15 7.53
C LYS A 88 14.66 19.97 6.52
N TYR A 89 14.42 19.25 5.43
CA TYR A 89 15.41 18.91 4.42
C TYR A 89 15.15 19.69 3.13
N SER A 90 16.18 20.39 2.63
CA SER A 90 16.10 21.13 1.38
C SER A 90 16.15 20.18 0.17
N ILE A 91 15.56 20.61 -0.95
CA ILE A 91 15.62 19.87 -2.23
C ILE A 91 17.08 19.67 -2.68
N GLU A 92 17.94 20.63 -2.35
CA GLU A 92 19.36 20.64 -2.72
C GLU A 92 20.15 19.56 -1.98
N TYR A 93 19.93 19.42 -0.67
CA TYR A 93 20.50 18.33 0.13
C TYR A 93 20.10 16.94 -0.40
N ILE A 94 18.84 16.79 -0.83
CA ILE A 94 18.33 15.51 -1.35
C ILE A 94 18.97 15.16 -2.71
N LYS A 95 19.18 16.17 -3.57
CA LYS A 95 19.87 15.99 -4.86
C LYS A 95 21.33 15.58 -4.68
N GLU A 96 22.02 16.14 -3.68
CA GLU A 96 23.41 15.76 -3.37
C GLU A 96 23.52 14.37 -2.74
N ALA A 97 22.60 14.01 -1.84
CA ALA A 97 22.68 12.76 -1.10
C ALA A 97 22.16 11.53 -1.88
N THR A 98 21.45 11.69 -3.01
CA THR A 98 20.55 10.68 -3.61
C THR A 98 19.34 10.35 -2.71
N HIS A 99 18.16 10.16 -3.31
CA HIS A 99 16.92 9.89 -2.57
C HIS A 99 17.03 8.68 -1.63
N THR A 100 17.67 7.61 -2.09
CA THR A 100 17.84 6.37 -1.31
C THR A 100 18.65 6.58 -0.05
N LYS A 101 19.79 7.30 -0.14
CA LYS A 101 20.65 7.56 1.02
C LYS A 101 20.02 8.56 1.98
N ALA A 102 19.35 9.59 1.46
CA ALA A 102 18.63 10.57 2.27
C ALA A 102 17.53 9.89 3.11
N LEU A 103 16.69 9.05 2.49
CA LEU A 103 15.68 8.27 3.21
C LEU A 103 16.32 7.27 4.18
N GLY A 104 17.35 6.54 3.74
CA GLY A 104 18.04 5.57 4.59
C GLY A 104 18.58 6.22 5.86
N THR A 105 19.22 7.39 5.73
CA THR A 105 19.74 8.14 6.89
C THR A 105 18.62 8.42 7.89
N ILE A 106 17.52 9.03 7.43
CA ILE A 106 16.36 9.37 8.27
C ILE A 106 15.74 8.13 8.92
N LEU A 107 15.61 7.03 8.18
CA LEU A 107 15.05 5.76 8.69
C LEU A 107 15.91 5.14 9.79
N TYR A 108 17.24 5.19 9.65
CA TYR A 108 18.16 4.58 10.61
C TYR A 108 18.61 5.53 11.73
N THR A 109 18.27 6.83 11.67
CA THR A 109 18.59 7.80 12.74
C THR A 109 17.36 8.31 13.46
N GLU A 110 16.44 8.98 12.76
CA GLU A 110 15.27 9.63 13.35
C GLU A 110 14.10 8.67 13.54
N TYR A 111 13.91 7.74 12.59
CA TYR A 111 12.79 6.79 12.56
C TYR A 111 13.20 5.35 12.85
N LEU A 112 14.31 5.16 13.59
CA LEU A 112 14.85 3.84 13.91
C LEU A 112 13.80 2.96 14.62
N PHE A 113 13.11 3.51 15.61
CA PHE A 113 12.14 2.75 16.39
C PHE A 113 10.91 2.31 15.56
N PRO A 114 10.24 3.19 14.77
CA PRO A 114 9.23 2.74 13.79
C PRO A 114 9.74 1.71 12.78
N PHE A 115 10.99 1.84 12.32
CA PHE A 115 11.61 0.90 11.39
C PHE A 115 11.80 -0.49 12.01
N GLU A 116 12.24 -0.57 13.26
CA GLU A 116 12.35 -1.82 14.01
C GLU A 116 10.99 -2.48 14.21
N ILE A 117 9.95 -1.70 14.56
CA ILE A 117 8.58 -2.21 14.69
C ILE A 117 8.10 -2.81 13.37
N ALA A 118 8.32 -2.11 12.24
CA ALA A 118 7.95 -2.64 10.93
C ALA A 118 8.69 -3.95 10.61
N SER A 119 9.97 -4.05 10.98
CA SER A 119 10.77 -5.27 10.80
C SER A 119 10.24 -6.44 11.62
N LEU A 120 9.82 -6.20 12.87
CA LEU A 120 9.17 -7.20 13.71
C LEU A 120 7.80 -7.62 13.16
N VAL A 121 7.00 -6.69 12.64
CA VAL A 121 5.73 -7.01 11.98
C VAL A 121 5.94 -7.93 10.78
N LEU A 122 6.97 -7.67 9.96
CA LEU A 122 7.32 -8.54 8.84
C LEU A 122 7.75 -9.94 9.30
N LEU A 123 8.56 -10.02 10.37
CA LEU A 123 8.95 -11.29 10.96
C LEU A 123 7.73 -12.09 11.45
N ILE A 124 6.83 -11.43 12.19
CA ILE A 124 5.59 -12.03 12.70
C ILE A 124 4.70 -12.48 11.53
N ALA A 125 4.60 -11.70 10.46
CA ALA A 125 3.84 -12.07 9.28
C ALA A 125 4.36 -13.35 8.60
N ILE A 126 5.69 -13.50 8.48
CA ILE A 126 6.33 -14.70 7.93
C ILE A 126 6.05 -15.91 8.84
N ILE A 127 6.23 -15.76 10.16
CA ILE A 127 5.93 -16.84 11.12
C ILE A 127 4.45 -17.23 11.03
N GLY A 128 3.54 -16.25 10.99
CA GLY A 128 2.10 -16.46 10.86
C GLY A 128 1.75 -17.22 9.58
N ALA A 129 2.35 -16.85 8.44
CA ALA A 129 2.15 -17.55 7.17
C ALA A 129 2.62 -19.02 7.24
N ILE A 130 3.80 -19.28 7.84
CA ILE A 130 4.33 -20.65 8.00
C ILE A 130 3.42 -21.49 8.90
N VAL A 131 2.99 -20.93 10.04
CA VAL A 131 2.10 -21.63 10.99
C VAL A 131 0.76 -21.94 10.34
N LEU A 132 0.19 -21.00 9.58
CA LEU A 132 -1.08 -21.19 8.87
C LEU A 132 -0.96 -22.23 7.74
N ALA A 133 0.16 -22.27 7.04
CA ALA A 133 0.42 -23.24 5.99
C ALA A 133 0.68 -24.67 6.52
N LYS A 134 1.09 -24.81 7.78
CA LYS A 134 1.36 -26.11 8.41
C LYS A 134 0.06 -26.90 8.60
N ARG A 135 -0.20 -27.85 7.70
CA ARG A 135 -1.30 -28.82 7.86
C ARG A 135 -1.09 -29.66 9.13
N LYS A 136 -2.12 -29.79 9.96
CA LYS A 136 -2.21 -30.87 10.95
C LYS A 136 -2.30 -32.19 10.18
N THR A 137 -1.19 -32.91 10.04
CA THR A 137 -1.25 -34.34 9.76
C THR A 137 -1.93 -34.99 10.95
N ARG A 138 -3.19 -35.36 10.76
CA ARG A 138 -3.97 -36.15 11.70
C ARG A 138 -3.35 -37.55 11.68
N SER A 139 -2.39 -37.82 12.56
CA SER A 139 -1.98 -39.20 12.82
C SER A 139 -3.11 -39.87 13.58
N HIS A 140 -3.52 -41.02 13.06
CA HIS A 140 -4.29 -42.01 13.80
C HIS A 140 -3.58 -42.38 15.11
#